data_AF-A0A8S3J792-F1
#
_entry.id   AF-A0A8S3J792-F1
#
_cell.length_a   1.000
_cell.length_b   1.000
_cell.length_c   1.000
_cell.angle_alpha   90.00
_cell.angle_beta   90.00
_cell.angle_gamma   90.00
#
_symmetry.space_group_name_H-M   'P 1'
#
loop_
_entity.id
_entity.type
_entity.pdbx_description
1 polymer ?
#
loop_
_entity_poly.entity_id
_entity_poly.type
_entity_poly.pdbx_seq_one_letter_code
_entity_poly.pdbx_strand_id
1 'polypeptide(L)'
;MFDIEFLLEQYPSEFRLKPLLIVHGDSRHDNQSIKNQCSPYPQIEIYPARLDIPFGTHHTKMMFLLYETGLRIVIHTANLILQDWKQKTQGIWISPICPKMNDDRESKTNFKKDLLEYIERYRARPLQFWQKTISEHDFSSI
;
A
#
# COMPACT_ATOMS: atom_id res chain seq x y z
N MET A 1 -9.84 -5.58 -3.77
CA MET A 1 -10.00 -7.04 -3.89
C MET A 1 -8.65 -7.70 -3.74
N PHE A 2 -8.58 -8.74 -2.92
CA PHE A 2 -7.35 -9.44 -2.54
C PHE A 2 -7.59 -10.95 -2.54
N ASP A 3 -6.60 -11.68 -3.04
CA ASP A 3 -6.39 -13.10 -2.79
C ASP A 3 -5.07 -13.20 -2.00
N ILE A 4 -5.17 -13.53 -0.71
CA ILE A 4 -4.03 -13.45 0.22
C ILE A 4 -2.99 -14.54 -0.08
N GLU A 5 -3.43 -15.74 -0.45
CA GLU A 5 -2.53 -16.84 -0.79
C GLU A 5 -1.74 -16.51 -2.05
N PHE A 6 -2.44 -16.11 -3.13
CA PHE A 6 -1.81 -15.66 -4.36
C PHE A 6 -0.83 -14.50 -4.10
N LEU A 7 -1.23 -13.49 -3.31
CA LEU A 7 -0.38 -12.35 -3.00
C LEU A 7 0.93 -12.77 -2.31
N LEU A 8 0.85 -13.64 -1.30
CA LEU A 8 2.02 -14.10 -0.57
C LEU A 8 2.97 -14.94 -1.42
N GLU A 9 2.43 -15.73 -2.36
CA GLU A 9 3.25 -16.48 -3.32
C GLU A 9 4.13 -15.55 -4.18
N GLN A 10 3.69 -14.32 -4.45
CA GLN A 10 4.43 -13.34 -5.25
C GLN A 10 5.62 -12.73 -4.51
N TYR A 11 5.64 -12.79 -3.17
CA TYR A 11 6.82 -12.37 -2.40
C TYR A 11 7.91 -13.44 -2.47
N PRO A 12 9.19 -13.05 -2.61
CA PRO A 12 10.31 -13.96 -2.38
C PRO A 12 10.19 -14.64 -1.02
N SER A 13 10.58 -15.92 -0.95
CA SER A 13 10.34 -16.79 0.21
C SER A 13 10.82 -16.21 1.55
N GLU A 14 11.99 -15.58 1.53
CA GLU A 14 12.67 -14.92 2.63
C GLU A 14 11.95 -13.65 3.14
N PHE A 15 11.04 -13.09 2.34
CA PHE A 15 10.30 -11.87 2.68
C PHE A 15 8.83 -12.11 3.01
N ARG A 16 8.29 -13.32 2.82
CA ARG A 16 6.87 -13.66 3.07
C ARG A 16 6.42 -13.44 4.52
N LEU A 17 7.35 -13.50 5.47
CA LEU A 17 7.09 -13.30 6.90
C LEU A 17 7.32 -11.86 7.38
N LYS A 18 7.73 -10.94 6.48
CA LYS A 18 7.86 -9.53 6.83
C LYS A 18 6.48 -8.91 7.09
N PRO A 19 6.37 -7.89 7.97
CA PRO A 19 5.09 -7.24 8.23
C PRO A 19 4.44 -6.71 6.94
N LEU A 20 3.14 -6.96 6.78
CA LEU A 20 2.36 -6.52 5.63
C LEU A 20 1.08 -5.84 6.13
N LEU A 21 0.86 -4.59 5.71
CA LEU A 21 -0.39 -3.88 5.95
C LEU A 21 -1.25 -3.91 4.68
N ILE A 22 -2.48 -4.39 4.80
CA ILE A 22 -3.47 -4.38 3.73
C ILE A 22 -4.54 -3.33 4.02
N VAL A 23 -4.60 -2.30 3.19
CA VAL A 23 -5.66 -1.28 3.24
C VAL A 23 -6.74 -1.65 2.22
N HIS A 24 -7.98 -1.77 2.68
CA HIS A 24 -9.10 -2.19 1.84
C HIS A 24 -10.37 -1.40 2.18
N GLY A 25 -11.36 -1.35 1.27
CA GLY A 25 -12.64 -0.67 1.49
C GLY A 25 -13.82 -1.62 1.50
N ASP A 26 -13.61 -2.86 1.91
CA ASP A 26 -14.63 -3.90 1.87
C ASP A 26 -15.81 -3.57 2.80
N SER A 27 -17.01 -3.94 2.34
CA SER A 27 -18.23 -3.85 3.14
C SER A 27 -18.15 -4.73 4.40
N ARG A 28 -19.11 -4.63 5.33
CA ARG A 28 -19.12 -5.46 6.55
C ARG A 28 -19.02 -6.96 6.26
N HIS A 29 -19.68 -7.44 5.20
CA HIS A 29 -19.66 -8.86 4.82
C HIS A 29 -18.31 -9.25 4.21
N ASP A 30 -17.81 -8.44 3.29
CA ASP A 30 -16.54 -8.68 2.59
C ASP A 30 -15.33 -8.56 3.53
N ASN A 31 -15.44 -7.74 4.59
CA ASN A 31 -14.45 -7.63 5.66
C ASN A 31 -14.26 -8.95 6.43
N GLN A 32 -15.30 -9.79 6.54
CA GLN A 32 -15.14 -11.10 7.18
C GLN A 32 -14.35 -12.06 6.28
N SER A 33 -14.53 -11.99 4.96
CA SER A 33 -13.81 -12.82 4.00
C SER A 33 -12.31 -12.55 4.05
N ILE A 34 -11.89 -11.29 3.97
CA ILE A 34 -10.46 -10.93 4.03
C ILE A 34 -9.84 -11.25 5.39
N LYS A 35 -10.59 -11.08 6.49
CA LYS A 35 -10.16 -11.52 7.83
C LYS A 35 -9.88 -13.02 7.89
N ASN A 36 -10.78 -13.83 7.33
CA ASN A 36 -10.61 -15.28 7.32
C ASN A 36 -9.38 -15.69 6.48
N GLN A 37 -9.20 -15.08 5.31
CA GLN A 37 -8.01 -15.31 4.47
C GLN A 37 -6.69 -14.90 5.17
N CYS A 38 -6.70 -13.82 5.95
CA CYS A 38 -5.52 -13.35 6.69
C CYS A 38 -5.26 -14.12 7.99
N SER A 39 -6.26 -14.84 8.53
CA SER A 39 -6.16 -15.51 9.84
C SER A 39 -4.96 -16.45 10.03
N PRO A 40 -4.44 -17.17 9.01
CA PRO A 40 -3.25 -18.01 9.16
C PRO A 40 -1.93 -17.21 9.19
N TYR A 41 -1.96 -15.90 8.92
CA TYR A 41 -0.78 -15.08 8.65
C TYR A 41 -0.65 -13.95 9.68
N PRO A 42 -0.02 -14.19 10.84
CA PRO A 42 0.04 -13.23 11.95
C PRO A 42 0.84 -11.96 11.62
N GLN A 43 1.67 -11.98 10.57
CA GLN A 43 2.42 -10.82 10.09
C GLN A 43 1.56 -9.85 9.25
N ILE A 44 0.33 -10.23 8.90
CA ILE A 44 -0.58 -9.40 8.11
C ILE A 44 -1.51 -8.63 9.04
N GLU A 45 -1.43 -7.29 8.97
CA GLU A 45 -2.42 -6.39 9.53
C GLU A 45 -3.37 -5.94 8.42
N ILE A 46 -4.67 -5.87 8.71
CA ILE A 46 -5.67 -5.33 7.78
C ILE A 46 -6.26 -4.04 8.33
N TYR A 47 -6.52 -3.08 7.46
CA TYR A 47 -7.19 -1.82 7.78
C TYR A 47 -8.36 -1.55 6.83
N PRO A 48 -9.61 -1.60 7.32
CA PRO A 48 -10.78 -1.21 6.54
C PRO A 48 -10.89 0.33 6.51
N ALA A 49 -10.56 0.93 5.36
CA ALA A 49 -10.70 2.36 5.11
C ALA A 49 -12.16 2.80 5.26
N ARG A 50 -12.37 3.96 5.89
CA ARG A 50 -13.71 4.52 6.10
C ARG A 50 -14.31 5.01 4.79
N LEU A 51 -15.53 4.59 4.50
CA LEU A 51 -16.32 5.00 3.34
C LEU A 51 -17.65 5.56 3.85
N ASP A 52 -17.61 6.80 4.33
CA ASP A 52 -18.76 7.44 5.01
C ASP A 52 -19.86 7.88 4.03
N ILE A 53 -19.54 8.00 2.75
CA ILE A 53 -20.46 8.37 1.69
C ILE A 53 -21.02 7.10 1.03
N PRO A 54 -22.35 6.95 0.88
CA PRO A 54 -22.95 5.81 0.20
C PRO A 54 -22.39 5.58 -1.19
N PHE A 55 -22.29 4.30 -1.59
CA PHE A 55 -21.76 3.86 -2.89
C PHE A 55 -20.28 4.22 -3.13
N GLY A 56 -19.56 4.71 -2.11
CA GLY A 56 -18.12 4.89 -2.17
C GLY A 56 -17.37 3.57 -2.29
N THR A 57 -16.17 3.61 -2.85
CA THR A 57 -15.29 2.44 -2.96
C THR A 57 -13.84 2.86 -2.75
N HIS A 58 -13.08 2.04 -2.02
CA HIS A 58 -11.63 2.18 -1.95
C HIS A 58 -11.00 1.59 -3.22
N HIS A 59 -10.71 2.45 -4.19
CA HIS A 59 -10.30 2.03 -5.54
C HIS A 59 -8.79 2.08 -5.77
N THR A 60 -8.05 2.74 -4.87
CA THR A 60 -6.61 2.95 -4.98
C THR A 60 -5.85 1.64 -4.91
N LYS A 61 -4.82 1.54 -5.75
CA LYS A 61 -3.92 0.39 -5.86
C LYS A 61 -2.51 0.91 -5.82
N MET A 62 -1.90 0.77 -4.66
CA MET A 62 -0.63 1.38 -4.34
C MET A 62 0.12 0.50 -3.35
N MET A 63 1.43 0.39 -3.54
CA MET A 63 2.33 -0.34 -2.65
C MET A 63 3.35 0.63 -2.07
N PHE A 64 3.54 0.55 -0.76
CA PHE A 64 4.70 1.15 -0.08
C PHE A 64 5.65 0.02 0.29
N LEU A 65 6.85 0.07 -0.26
CA LEU A 65 7.84 -0.98 -0.13
C LEU A 65 9.07 -0.41 0.57
N LEU A 66 9.21 -0.73 1.85
CA LEU A 66 10.33 -0.29 2.68
C LEU A 66 11.44 -1.35 2.69
N TYR A 67 12.61 -0.96 2.19
CA TYR A 67 13.82 -1.77 2.13
C TYR A 67 14.90 -1.23 3.08
N GLU A 68 15.96 -2.01 3.27
CA GLU A 68 17.17 -1.53 3.95
C GLU A 68 17.82 -0.34 3.23
N THR A 69 17.67 -0.28 1.90
CA THR A 69 18.25 0.77 1.05
C THR A 69 17.34 2.01 0.87
N GLY A 70 16.10 1.98 1.35
CA GLY A 70 15.15 3.09 1.22
C GLY A 70 13.71 2.65 0.93
N LEU A 71 12.87 3.60 0.54
CA LEU A 71 11.44 3.43 0.29
C LEU A 71 11.14 3.49 -1.21
N ARG A 72 10.20 2.67 -1.68
CA ARG A 72 9.65 2.77 -3.04
C ARG A 72 8.13 2.84 -3.00
N ILE A 73 7.58 3.68 -3.87
CA ILE A 73 6.15 3.80 -4.11
C ILE A 73 5.84 3.19 -5.48
N VAL A 74 4.84 2.32 -5.52
CA VAL A 74 4.30 1.78 -6.77
C VAL A 74 2.83 2.16 -6.84
N ILE A 75 2.40 2.81 -7.91
CA ILE A 75 0.98 3.12 -8.18
C ILE A 75 0.60 2.35 -9.44
N HIS A 76 -0.44 1.52 -9.34
CA HIS A 76 -0.82 0.61 -10.43
C HIS A 76 -2.33 0.50 -10.59
N THR A 77 -2.79 -0.26 -11.59
CA THR A 77 -4.23 -0.40 -11.90
C THR A 77 -4.80 -1.79 -11.60
N ALA A 78 -3.95 -2.80 -11.35
CA ALA A 78 -4.36 -4.17 -11.06
C ALA A 78 -4.82 -4.39 -9.60
N ASN A 79 -5.89 -5.14 -9.39
CA ASN A 79 -6.17 -5.74 -8.08
C ASN A 79 -5.13 -6.82 -7.73
N LEU A 80 -5.05 -7.23 -6.47
CA LEU A 80 -4.11 -8.26 -6.02
C LEU A 80 -4.74 -9.66 -6.09
N ILE A 81 -5.10 -10.05 -7.32
CA ILE A 81 -5.65 -11.36 -7.68
C ILE A 81 -5.05 -11.81 -9.02
N LEU A 82 -4.87 -13.11 -9.23
CA LEU A 82 -4.19 -13.65 -10.42
C LEU A 82 -4.79 -13.17 -11.75
N GLN A 83 -6.12 -13.07 -11.84
CA GLN A 83 -6.80 -12.70 -13.09
C GLN A 83 -6.42 -11.30 -13.58
N ASP A 84 -6.09 -10.38 -12.66
CA ASP A 84 -5.74 -9.01 -13.03
C ASP A 84 -4.33 -8.86 -13.59
N TRP A 85 -3.47 -9.86 -13.41
CA TRP A 85 -2.07 -9.89 -13.86
C TRP A 85 -1.83 -10.86 -15.04
N LYS A 86 -2.87 -11.53 -15.54
CA LYS A 86 -2.78 -12.49 -16.65
C LYS A 86 -3.01 -11.87 -18.03
N GLN A 87 -4.28 -11.65 -18.37
CA GLN A 87 -4.72 -11.29 -19.73
C GLN A 87 -5.46 -9.95 -19.72
N LYS A 88 -4.92 -8.98 -18.97
CA LYS A 88 -5.43 -7.60 -18.92
C LYS A 88 -4.31 -6.63 -19.23
N THR A 89 -4.64 -5.57 -19.95
CA THR A 89 -3.77 -4.40 -20.04
C THR A 89 -3.84 -3.65 -18.70
N GLN A 90 -2.70 -3.55 -18.01
CA GLN A 90 -2.57 -2.84 -16.74
C GLN A 90 -1.43 -1.82 -16.84
N GLY A 91 -1.52 -0.75 -16.07
CA GLY A 91 -0.48 0.25 -15.91
C GLY A 91 0.24 0.11 -14.58
N ILE A 92 1.55 0.38 -14.58
CA ILE A 92 2.37 0.45 -13.38
C ILE A 92 3.28 1.68 -13.51
N TRP A 93 3.18 2.58 -12.55
CA TRP A 93 4.18 3.60 -12.29
C TRP A 93 5.03 3.17 -11.09
N ILE A 94 6.35 3.26 -11.24
CA ILE A 94 7.33 2.84 -10.24
C ILE A 94 8.21 4.04 -9.93
N SER A 95 8.21 4.51 -8.68
CA SER A 95 9.11 5.57 -8.24
C SER A 95 10.58 5.10 -8.26
N PRO A 96 11.56 6.00 -8.27
CA PRO A 96 12.92 5.69 -7.82
C PRO A 96 12.94 5.13 -6.38
N ILE A 97 14.09 4.62 -5.93
CA ILE A 97 14.29 4.36 -4.50
C ILE A 97 14.50 5.71 -3.83
N CYS A 98 13.60 6.09 -2.93
CA CYS A 98 13.73 7.25 -2.06
C CYS A 98 14.63 6.84 -0.88
N PRO A 99 15.87 7.34 -0.73
CA PRO A 99 16.74 6.97 0.39
C PRO A 99 16.26 7.58 1.70
N LYS A 100 16.57 6.94 2.83
CA LYS A 100 16.28 7.48 4.16
C LYS A 100 17.20 8.67 4.45
N MET A 101 16.64 9.81 4.83
CA MET A 101 17.37 11.06 5.09
C MET A 101 16.74 11.82 6.25
N ASN A 102 17.56 12.56 7.00
CA ASN A 102 17.10 13.37 8.15
C ASN A 102 16.59 14.76 7.73
N ASP A 103 16.53 15.04 6.43
CA ASP A 103 16.16 16.34 5.85
C ASP A 103 14.90 16.20 5.00
N ASP A 104 14.05 17.23 5.03
CA ASP A 104 12.79 17.22 4.30
C ASP A 104 13.02 17.60 2.83
N ARG A 105 13.38 16.60 2.03
CA ARG A 105 13.61 16.78 0.59
C ARG A 105 12.40 16.41 -0.24
N GLU A 106 11.97 17.41 -0.99
CA GLU A 106 10.80 17.37 -1.86
C GLU A 106 11.21 17.44 -3.34
N SER A 107 10.35 16.86 -4.18
CA SER A 107 10.36 16.92 -5.64
C SER A 107 9.95 18.28 -6.19
N LYS A 108 10.27 18.55 -7.46
CA LYS A 108 9.70 19.71 -8.18
C LYS A 108 8.19 19.59 -8.40
N THR A 109 7.65 18.38 -8.27
CA THR A 109 6.24 18.04 -8.49
C THR A 109 5.40 18.08 -7.22
N ASN A 110 6.02 18.32 -6.05
CA ASN A 110 5.37 18.34 -4.74
C ASN A 110 4.78 16.95 -4.32
N PHE A 111 5.28 15.87 -4.92
CA PHE A 111 4.74 14.53 -4.76
C PHE A 111 4.74 14.04 -3.31
N LYS A 112 5.80 14.32 -2.52
CA LYS A 112 5.87 13.81 -1.13
C LYS A 112 4.79 14.45 -0.27
N LYS A 113 4.65 15.78 -0.34
CA LYS A 113 3.61 16.52 0.35
C LYS A 113 2.21 16.05 -0.07
N ASP A 114 1.97 15.89 -1.36
CA ASP A 114 0.67 15.46 -1.86
C ASP A 114 0.32 14.02 -1.44
N LEU A 115 1.33 13.13 -1.43
CA LEU A 115 1.17 11.76 -0.93
C LEU A 115 0.88 11.73 0.59
N LEU A 116 1.57 12.55 1.37
CA LEU A 116 1.33 12.68 2.81
C LEU A 116 -0.09 13.18 3.09
N GLU A 117 -0.54 14.20 2.36
CA GLU A 117 -1.93 14.70 2.47
C GLU A 117 -2.93 13.62 2.09
N TYR A 118 -2.69 12.89 1.00
CA TYR A 118 -3.55 11.78 0.57
C TYR A 118 -3.71 10.72 1.68
N ILE A 119 -2.61 10.32 2.33
CA ILE A 119 -2.64 9.34 3.42
C ILE A 119 -3.33 9.91 4.65
N GLU A 120 -3.13 11.20 4.96
CA GLU A 120 -3.76 11.87 6.10
C GLU A 120 -5.29 11.84 6.02
N ARG A 121 -5.88 11.88 4.82
CA ARG A 121 -7.34 11.81 4.63
C ARG A 121 -7.96 10.51 5.15
N TYR A 122 -7.21 9.43 5.30
CA TYR A 122 -7.72 8.19 5.90
C TYR A 122 -7.96 8.31 7.41
N ARG A 123 -7.26 9.23 8.09
CA ARG A 123 -7.31 9.41 9.56
C ARG A 123 -7.13 8.10 10.32
N ALA A 124 -6.18 7.28 9.84
CA ALA A 124 -5.99 5.90 10.26
C ALA A 124 -4.70 5.73 11.06
N ARG A 125 -4.81 5.21 12.29
CA ARG A 125 -3.64 4.93 13.14
C ARG A 125 -2.61 3.99 12.46
N PRO A 126 -3.00 2.90 11.78
CA PRO A 126 -2.02 2.03 11.10
C PRO A 126 -1.20 2.74 10.01
N LEU A 127 -1.72 3.84 9.44
CA LEU A 127 -1.03 4.60 8.41
C LEU A 127 -0.05 5.65 8.97
N GLN A 128 -0.08 5.92 10.28
CA GLN A 128 0.88 6.85 10.91
C GLN A 128 2.33 6.37 10.78
N PHE A 129 2.56 5.05 10.84
CA PHE A 129 3.86 4.46 10.58
C PHE A 129 4.35 4.84 9.17
N TRP A 130 3.47 4.75 8.17
CA TRP A 130 3.79 5.07 6.79
C TRP A 130 3.95 6.57 6.54
N GLN A 131 3.15 7.42 7.19
CA GLN A 131 3.34 8.88 7.15
C GLN A 131 4.71 9.27 7.69
N LYS A 132 5.08 8.74 8.87
CA LYS A 132 6.41 8.96 9.44
C LYS A 132 7.50 8.43 8.54
N THR A 133 7.35 7.21 8.03
CA THR A 133 8.32 6.62 7.09
C THR A 133 8.50 7.52 5.87
N ILE A 134 7.44 7.95 5.20
CA ILE A 134 7.51 8.85 4.04
C ILE A 134 8.22 10.17 4.40
N SER A 135 7.91 10.77 5.56
CA SER A 135 8.57 12.01 5.99
C SER A 135 10.08 11.88 6.16
N GLU A 136 10.58 10.69 6.55
CA GLU A 136 11.99 10.38 6.76
C GLU A 136 12.74 9.96 5.48
N HIS A 137 12.13 10.04 4.29
CA HIS A 137 12.78 9.69 3.02
C HIS A 137 12.83 10.88 2.06
N ASP A 138 13.84 10.88 1.18
CA ASP A 138 14.09 11.89 0.15
C ASP A 138 13.34 11.53 -1.16
N PHE A 139 12.40 12.40 -1.55
CA PHE A 139 11.57 12.24 -2.74
C PHE A 139 12.00 13.16 -3.90
N SER A 140 13.12 13.87 -3.79
CA SER A 140 13.56 14.89 -4.75
C SER A 140 13.78 14.41 -6.18
N SER A 141 13.91 13.09 -6.38
CA SER A 141 14.09 12.45 -7.70
C SER A 141 12.77 12.08 -8.40
N ILE A 142 11.63 12.36 -7.78
CA ILE A 142 10.28 12.25 -8.37
C ILE A 142 9.90 13.60 -8.98
#